data_AF-A0A1H1S727-F1
#
_entry.id   AF-A0A1H1S727-F1
#
_cell.length_a   1.000
_cell.length_b   1.000
_cell.length_c   1.000
_cell.angle_alpha   90.00
_cell.angle_beta   90.00
_cell.angle_gamma   90.00
#
_symmetry.space_group_name_H-M   'P 1'
#
loop_
_entity.id
_entity.type
_entity.pdbx_description
1 polymer ?
#
loop_
_entity_poly.entity_id
_entity_poly.type
_entity_poly.pdbx_seq_one_letter_code
_entity_poly.pdbx_strand_id
1 'polypeptide(L)'
;MRSMSAPVWGVLVCSGGLAALAVLTGSGETYDATGEVVSAASVDFDLWMAGFLVFLPVGIAAYLEPGDVGRILEAALSPQVALPVAVFLQWHGTGAEPGIVYFGFHYAALMGLLFLLAAGAGRGLRTLRDRRSARSVAPAPSD
;
A
#
# COMPACT_ATOMS: atom_id res chain seq x y z
N MET A 1 -20.99 -13.60 -5.57
CA MET A 1 -19.93 -12.63 -5.19
C MET A 1 -20.11 -12.30 -3.71
N ARG A 2 -19.10 -12.45 -2.86
CA ARG A 2 -19.19 -12.03 -1.44
C ARG A 2 -19.07 -10.51 -1.39
N SER A 3 -19.98 -9.84 -0.69
CA SER A 3 -19.91 -8.39 -0.47
C SER A 3 -18.59 -8.01 0.20
N MET A 4 -17.91 -6.98 -0.31
CA MET A 4 -16.72 -6.41 0.33
C MET A 4 -17.14 -5.54 1.51
N SER A 5 -16.39 -5.60 2.61
CA SER A 5 -16.61 -4.80 3.81
C SER A 5 -16.16 -3.34 3.58
N ALA A 6 -16.74 -2.40 4.32
CA ALA A 6 -16.42 -0.97 4.19
C ALA A 6 -14.93 -0.64 4.39
N PRO A 7 -14.18 -1.27 5.33
CA PRO A 7 -12.75 -1.04 5.47
C PRO A 7 -11.95 -1.45 4.23
N VAL A 8 -12.32 -2.56 3.59
CA VAL A 8 -11.66 -3.04 2.36
C VAL A 8 -11.92 -2.08 1.20
N TRP A 9 -13.16 -1.61 1.05
CA TRP A 9 -13.49 -0.55 0.07
C TRP A 9 -12.71 0.73 0.32
N GLY A 10 -12.60 1.16 1.58
CA GLY A 10 -11.86 2.35 1.96
C GLY A 10 -10.38 2.26 1.57
N VAL A 11 -9.74 1.11 1.83
CA VAL A 11 -8.35 0.86 1.43
C VAL A 11 -8.19 0.83 -0.10
N LEU A 12 -9.11 0.18 -0.82
CA LEU A 12 -9.08 0.14 -2.28
C LEU A 12 -9.16 1.53 -2.90
N VAL A 13 -10.12 2.35 -2.45
CA VAL A 13 -10.31 3.72 -2.96
C VAL A 13 -9.11 4.60 -2.62
N CYS A 14 -8.61 4.52 -1.39
CA CYS A 14 -7.46 5.31 -0.95
C CYS A 14 -6.18 4.91 -1.73
N SER A 15 -5.94 3.61 -1.87
CA SER A 15 -4.82 3.08 -2.64
C SER A 15 -4.90 3.45 -4.12
N GLY A 16 -6.06 3.23 -4.75
CA GLY A 16 -6.26 3.59 -6.16
C GLY A 16 -6.13 5.09 -6.40
N GLY A 17 -6.70 5.92 -5.53
CA GLY A 17 -6.60 7.38 -5.63
C GLY A 17 -5.17 7.89 -5.51
N LEU A 18 -4.39 7.37 -4.56
CA LEU A 18 -3.00 7.75 -4.38
C LEU A 18 -2.10 7.27 -5.53
N ALA A 19 -2.29 6.04 -6.00
CA ALA A 19 -1.55 5.54 -7.17
C ALA A 19 -1.87 6.35 -8.43
N ALA A 20 -3.15 6.70 -8.65
CA ALA A 20 -3.55 7.53 -9.78
C ALA A 20 -2.97 8.95 -9.68
N LEU A 21 -2.99 9.55 -8.49
CA LEU A 21 -2.39 10.86 -8.25
C LEU A 21 -0.89 10.84 -8.55
N ALA A 22 -0.15 9.86 -8.01
CA ALA A 22 1.28 9.73 -8.24
C ALA A 22 1.63 9.55 -9.73
N VAL A 23 0.83 8.78 -10.47
CA VAL A 23 1.02 8.65 -11.92
C VAL A 23 0.74 9.97 -12.66
N LEU A 24 -0.20 10.78 -12.19
CA LEU A 24 -0.53 12.08 -12.80
C LEU A 24 0.49 13.17 -12.47
N THR A 25 1.11 13.12 -11.30
CA THR A 25 2.08 14.13 -10.83
C THR A 25 3.52 13.74 -11.09
N GLY A 26 3.80 12.45 -11.28
CA GLY A 26 5.12 11.94 -11.62
C GLY A 26 5.61 12.52 -12.94
N SER A 27 6.62 13.39 -12.87
CA SER A 27 7.25 13.98 -14.05
C SER A 27 8.10 12.98 -14.83
N GLY A 28 8.47 11.83 -14.23
CA GLY A 28 9.37 10.83 -14.80
C GLY A 28 10.81 11.31 -15.02
N GLU A 29 11.06 12.62 -14.94
CA GLU A 29 12.32 13.30 -15.22
C GLU A 29 13.04 13.65 -13.91
N THR A 30 14.25 13.12 -13.75
CA THR A 30 15.19 13.58 -12.70
C THR A 30 16.16 14.57 -13.31
N TYR A 31 16.26 15.78 -12.75
CA TYR A 31 17.17 16.83 -13.21
C TYR A 31 18.44 16.91 -12.33
N ASP A 32 19.60 17.17 -12.93
CA ASP A 32 20.81 17.47 -12.18
C ASP A 32 20.80 18.92 -11.65
N ALA A 33 21.87 19.29 -10.93
CA ALA A 33 22.07 20.65 -10.44
C ALA A 33 22.17 21.71 -11.54
N THR A 34 22.30 21.32 -12.81
CA THR A 34 22.33 22.20 -13.98
C THR A 34 20.99 22.28 -14.72
N GLY A 35 19.99 21.49 -14.29
CA GLY A 35 18.66 21.45 -14.91
C GLY A 35 18.55 20.53 -16.11
N GLU A 36 19.55 19.69 -16.38
CA GLU A 36 19.48 18.68 -17.45
C GLU A 36 18.88 17.37 -16.94
N VAL A 37 18.11 16.68 -17.79
CA VAL A 37 17.46 15.40 -17.46
C VAL A 37 18.52 14.30 -17.40
N VAL A 38 18.82 13.79 -16.20
CA VAL A 38 19.90 12.83 -15.93
C VAL A 38 19.43 11.38 -15.90
N SER A 39 18.14 11.15 -15.70
CA SER A 39 17.55 9.81 -15.61
C SER A 39 16.05 9.90 -15.80
N ALA A 40 15.53 9.03 -16.68
CA ALA A 40 14.14 8.66 -16.66
C ALA A 40 14.00 7.34 -15.88
N ALA A 41 13.11 7.33 -14.90
CA ALA A 41 12.39 6.14 -14.44
C ALA A 41 12.95 5.18 -13.36
N SER A 42 13.99 5.51 -12.59
CA SER A 42 14.39 4.63 -11.46
C SER A 42 13.82 5.02 -10.08
N VAL A 43 13.37 6.25 -9.87
CA VAL A 43 12.85 6.71 -8.58
C VAL A 43 11.78 7.79 -8.78
N ASP A 44 10.57 7.40 -9.20
CA ASP A 44 9.44 8.32 -9.12
C ASP A 44 9.03 8.45 -7.65
N PHE A 45 9.51 9.51 -7.00
CA PHE A 45 9.31 9.78 -5.56
C PHE A 45 7.82 9.79 -5.19
N ASP A 46 6.97 10.24 -6.12
CA ASP A 46 5.53 10.33 -5.89
C ASP A 46 4.89 8.95 -5.76
N LEU A 47 5.33 7.97 -6.56
CA LEU A 47 4.87 6.58 -6.47
C LEU A 47 5.28 5.91 -5.16
N TRP A 48 6.50 6.20 -4.68
CA TRP A 48 6.95 5.75 -3.36
C TRP A 48 6.10 6.36 -2.25
N MET A 49 5.87 7.67 -2.29
CA MET A 49 5.04 8.36 -1.31
C MET A 49 3.60 7.86 -1.30
N ALA A 50 3.00 7.62 -2.47
CA ALA A 50 1.69 7.01 -2.58
C ALA A 50 1.63 5.65 -1.87
N GLY A 51 2.62 4.78 -2.11
CA GLY A 51 2.73 3.49 -1.43
C GLY A 51 2.84 3.63 0.09
N PHE A 52 3.71 4.52 0.58
CA PHE A 52 3.88 4.77 2.01
C PHE A 52 2.62 5.33 2.68
N LEU A 53 1.88 6.21 2.02
CA LEU A 53 0.66 6.80 2.58
C LEU A 53 -0.47 5.77 2.75
N VAL A 54 -0.48 4.69 1.97
CA VAL A 54 -1.44 3.58 2.10
C VAL A 54 -1.17 2.70 3.33
N PHE A 55 0.03 2.77 3.92
CA PHE A 55 0.42 1.99 5.11
C PHE A 55 -0.57 2.17 6.28
N LEU A 56 -0.92 3.42 6.60
CA LEU A 56 -1.79 3.72 7.75
C LEU A 56 -3.24 3.21 7.55
N PRO A 57 -3.91 3.48 6.40
CA PRO A 57 -5.20 2.89 6.08
C PRO A 57 -5.23 1.36 6.21
N VAL A 58 -4.18 0.66 5.78
CA VAL A 58 -4.08 -0.81 5.91
C VAL A 58 -4.09 -1.24 7.37
N GLY A 59 -3.29 -0.58 8.22
CA GLY A 59 -3.23 -0.88 9.65
C GLY A 59 -4.57 -0.61 10.36
N ILE A 60 -5.22 0.51 10.03
CA ILE A 60 -6.55 0.85 10.59
C ILE A 60 -7.59 -0.17 10.13
N ALA A 61 -7.63 -0.51 8.84
CA ALA A 61 -8.58 -1.49 8.32
C ALA A 61 -8.38 -2.87 8.97
N ALA A 62 -7.14 -3.32 9.17
CA ALA A 62 -6.85 -4.60 9.82
C ALA A 62 -7.16 -4.60 11.32
N TYR A 63 -7.12 -3.42 11.97
CA TYR A 63 -7.59 -3.26 13.34
C TYR A 63 -9.11 -3.36 13.45
N LEU A 64 -9.84 -2.77 12.49
CA LEU A 64 -11.30 -2.78 12.44
C LEU A 64 -11.83 -4.16 12.05
N GLU A 65 -11.21 -4.78 11.04
CA GLU A 65 -11.66 -6.03 10.41
C GLU A 65 -10.54 -7.10 10.39
N PRO A 66 -10.11 -7.62 11.56
CA PRO A 66 -8.96 -8.52 11.66
C PRO A 66 -9.14 -9.88 10.96
N GLY A 67 -10.37 -10.25 10.62
CA GLY A 67 -10.71 -11.45 9.85
C GLY A 67 -10.49 -11.32 8.33
N ASP A 68 -10.39 -10.09 7.82
CA ASP A 68 -10.36 -9.78 6.37
C ASP A 68 -8.96 -9.33 5.88
N VAL A 69 -7.90 -9.55 6.66
CA VAL A 69 -6.53 -9.09 6.37
C VAL A 69 -6.08 -9.41 4.94
N GLY A 70 -6.35 -10.61 4.42
CA GLY A 70 -5.96 -10.98 3.06
C GLY A 70 -6.58 -10.07 2.00
N ARG A 71 -7.87 -9.74 2.15
CA ARG A 71 -8.59 -8.83 1.23
C ARG A 71 -8.15 -7.38 1.37
N ILE A 72 -7.78 -6.97 2.58
CA ILE A 72 -7.23 -5.64 2.84
C ILE A 72 -5.89 -5.49 2.12
N LEU A 73 -5.02 -6.49 2.23
CA LEU A 73 -3.72 -6.51 1.53
C LEU A 73 -3.90 -6.53 0.01
N GLU A 74 -4.83 -7.33 -0.50
CA GLU A 74 -5.17 -7.36 -1.93
C GLU A 74 -5.66 -5.98 -2.39
N ALA A 75 -6.63 -5.38 -1.69
CA ALA A 75 -7.14 -4.04 -1.99
C ALA A 75 -6.06 -2.95 -1.94
N ALA A 76 -5.07 -3.08 -1.06
CA ALA A 76 -3.95 -2.16 -0.98
C ALA A 76 -2.97 -2.36 -2.13
N LEU A 77 -2.59 -3.61 -2.43
CA LEU A 77 -1.54 -3.93 -3.40
C LEU A 77 -2.01 -3.84 -4.84
N SER A 78 -3.24 -4.27 -5.15
CA SER A 78 -3.72 -4.33 -6.54
C SER A 78 -3.58 -2.99 -7.27
N PRO A 79 -4.00 -1.84 -6.72
CA PRO A 79 -3.83 -0.57 -7.41
C PRO A 79 -2.36 -0.13 -7.49
N GLN A 80 -1.57 -0.38 -6.44
CA GLN A 80 -0.14 -0.03 -6.39
C GLN A 80 0.70 -0.86 -7.37
N VAL A 81 0.23 -2.03 -7.81
CA VAL A 81 0.90 -2.84 -8.84
C VAL A 81 0.31 -2.58 -10.23
N ALA A 82 -1.02 -2.58 -10.35
CA ALA A 82 -1.68 -2.52 -11.66
C ALA A 82 -1.44 -1.19 -12.39
N LEU A 83 -1.50 -0.05 -11.69
CA LEU A 83 -1.29 1.27 -12.31
C LEU A 83 0.13 1.44 -12.83
N PRO A 84 1.20 1.17 -12.04
CA PRO A 84 2.57 1.24 -12.55
C PRO A 84 2.84 0.26 -13.69
N VAL A 85 2.26 -0.95 -13.66
CA VAL A 85 2.38 -1.91 -14.76
C VAL A 85 1.69 -1.40 -16.04
N ALA A 86 0.51 -0.80 -15.93
CA ALA A 86 -0.20 -0.23 -17.09
C ALA A 86 0.59 0.92 -17.73
N VAL A 87 1.14 1.82 -16.91
CA VAL A 87 2.03 2.89 -17.37
C VAL A 87 3.27 2.30 -18.02
N PHE A 88 3.91 1.32 -17.40
CA PHE A 88 5.06 0.63 -18.00
C PHE A 88 4.74 0.07 -19.39
N LEU A 89 3.63 -0.66 -19.54
CA LEU A 89 3.25 -1.26 -20.83
C LEU A 89 3.00 -0.21 -21.92
N GLN A 90 2.48 0.96 -21.55
CA GLN A 90 2.30 2.08 -22.49
C GLN A 90 3.65 2.62 -23.00
N TRP A 91 4.65 2.72 -22.12
CA TRP A 91 5.98 3.24 -22.45
C TRP A 91 6.91 2.20 -23.08
N HIS A 92 6.73 0.91 -22.77
CA HIS A 92 7.52 -0.16 -23.40
C HIS A 92 7.22 -0.27 -24.91
N GLY A 93 6.05 0.17 -25.36
CA GLY A 93 5.72 0.27 -26.79
C GLY A 93 6.52 1.34 -27.54
N THR A 94 7.22 2.24 -26.84
CA THR A 94 7.99 3.35 -27.45
C THR A 94 9.51 3.09 -27.47
N GLY A 95 9.97 1.94 -26.97
CA GLY A 95 11.39 1.56 -26.97
C GLY A 95 12.24 2.18 -25.85
N ALA A 96 11.61 2.78 -24.84
CA ALA A 96 12.29 3.27 -23.64
C ALA A 96 12.69 2.11 -22.70
N GLU A 97 13.96 2.14 -22.31
CA GLU A 97 14.82 1.10 -21.71
C GLU A 97 14.52 0.66 -20.23
N PRO A 98 15.27 -0.31 -19.64
CA PRO A 98 14.80 -1.31 -18.66
C PRO A 98 14.62 -0.87 -17.20
N GLY A 99 14.85 0.40 -16.86
CA GLY A 99 14.75 0.90 -15.46
C GLY A 99 13.39 0.67 -14.81
N ILE A 100 12.31 0.72 -15.61
CA ILE A 100 10.93 0.57 -15.13
C ILE A 100 10.62 -0.87 -14.68
N VAL A 101 11.22 -1.88 -15.32
CA VAL A 101 11.02 -3.30 -14.95
C VAL A 101 11.63 -3.60 -13.58
N TYR A 102 12.82 -3.06 -13.32
CA TYR A 102 13.50 -3.23 -12.04
C TYR A 102 12.76 -2.49 -10.91
N PHE A 103 12.23 -1.31 -11.22
CA PHE A 103 11.43 -0.48 -10.31
C PHE A 103 10.16 -1.20 -9.84
N GLY A 104 9.34 -1.72 -10.78
CA GLY A 104 8.08 -2.37 -10.44
C GLY A 104 8.24 -3.57 -9.51
N PHE A 105 9.31 -4.35 -9.70
CA PHE A 105 9.58 -5.54 -8.89
C PHE A 105 9.99 -5.19 -7.44
N HIS A 106 10.87 -4.20 -7.27
CA HIS A 106 11.34 -3.77 -5.93
C HIS A 106 10.25 -3.03 -5.16
N TYR A 107 9.52 -2.15 -5.86
CA TYR A 107 8.43 -1.39 -5.29
C TYR A 107 7.33 -2.32 -4.74
N ALA A 108 6.86 -3.27 -5.55
CA ALA A 108 5.81 -4.20 -5.15
C ALA A 108 6.24 -5.08 -3.95
N ALA A 109 7.49 -5.56 -3.95
CA ALA A 109 8.02 -6.37 -2.87
C ALA A 109 8.11 -5.57 -1.55
N LEU A 110 8.64 -4.35 -1.59
CA LEU A 110 8.80 -3.51 -0.40
C LEU A 110 7.46 -3.02 0.14
N MET A 111 6.54 -2.56 -0.71
CA MET A 111 5.19 -2.16 -0.30
C MET A 111 4.39 -3.35 0.25
N GLY A 112 4.54 -4.53 -0.36
CA GLY A 112 3.99 -5.79 0.16
C GLY A 112 4.42 -6.07 1.61
N LEU A 113 5.71 -5.97 1.90
CA LEU A 113 6.24 -6.14 3.25
C LEU A 113 5.71 -5.06 4.22
N LEU A 114 5.70 -3.80 3.80
CA LEU A 114 5.17 -2.69 4.59
C LEU A 114 3.69 -2.89 4.95
N PHE A 115 2.86 -3.26 3.98
CA PHE A 115 1.42 -3.49 4.23
C PHE A 115 1.19 -4.73 5.09
N LEU A 116 1.99 -5.79 4.93
CA LEU A 116 1.93 -6.95 5.80
C LEU A 116 2.24 -6.58 7.27
N LEU A 117 3.28 -5.76 7.48
CA LEU A 117 3.61 -5.24 8.81
C LEU A 117 2.50 -4.36 9.37
N ALA A 118 1.93 -3.45 8.57
CA ALA A 118 0.81 -2.61 8.98
C ALA A 118 -0.40 -3.43 9.40
N ALA A 119 -0.79 -4.41 8.58
CA ALA A 119 -1.93 -5.27 8.84
C ALA A 119 -1.71 -6.14 10.08
N GLY A 120 -0.50 -6.68 10.23
CA GLY A 120 -0.08 -7.43 11.41
C GLY A 120 -0.15 -6.60 12.69
N ALA A 121 0.35 -5.35 12.65
CA ALA A 121 0.29 -4.42 13.76
C ALA A 121 -1.16 -4.07 14.13
N GLY A 122 -2.00 -3.73 13.15
CA GLY A 122 -3.42 -3.43 13.35
C GLY A 122 -4.17 -4.59 14.02
N ARG A 123 -4.05 -5.80 13.46
CA ARG A 123 -4.65 -7.02 14.02
C ARG A 123 -4.10 -7.35 15.42
N GLY A 124 -2.79 -7.17 15.63
CA GLY A 124 -2.13 -7.40 16.90
C GLY A 124 -2.65 -6.46 18.00
N LEU A 125 -2.76 -5.16 17.69
CA LEU A 125 -3.33 -4.16 18.59
C LEU A 125 -4.78 -4.47 18.96
N ARG A 126 -5.59 -4.94 18.00
CA ARG A 126 -6.96 -5.37 18.28
C ARG A 126 -7.00 -6.56 19.24
N THR A 127 -6.18 -7.58 18.97
CA THR A 127 -6.07 -8.78 19.80
C THR A 127 -5.64 -8.44 21.24
N LEU A 128 -4.68 -7.52 21.40
CA LEU A 128 -4.22 -7.06 22.71
C LEU A 128 -5.31 -6.29 23.48
N ARG A 129 -6.06 -5.43 22.77
CA ARG A 129 -7.21 -4.72 23.36
C ARG A 129 -8.25 -5.70 23.88
N ASP A 130 -8.66 -6.67 23.06
CA ASP A 130 -9.71 -7.63 23.41
C ASP A 130 -9.29 -8.49 24.62
N ARG A 131 -8.00 -8.90 24.70
CA ARG A 131 -7.44 -9.60 25.88
C ARG A 131 -7.47 -8.76 27.16
N ARG A 132 -7.13 -7.47 27.07
CA ARG A 132 -7.17 -6.57 28.24
C ARG A 132 -8.60 -6.38 28.73
N SER A 133 -9.56 -6.19 27.81
CA SER A 133 -10.98 -6.06 28.14
C SER A 133 -11.55 -7.34 28.79
N ALA A 134 -11.14 -8.52 28.32
CA ALA A 134 -11.55 -9.78 28.95
C ALA A 134 -11.00 -9.92 30.38
N ARG A 135 -9.75 -9.50 30.62
CA ARG A 135 -9.13 -9.56 31.95
C ARG A 135 -9.75 -8.57 32.95
N SER A 136 -10.25 -7.42 32.51
CA SER A 136 -10.93 -6.45 33.38
C SER A 136 -12.35 -6.87 33.80
N VAL A 137 -12.97 -7.82 33.09
CA VAL A 137 -14.35 -8.28 33.34
C VAL A 137 -14.38 -9.60 34.12
N ALA A 138 -13.25 -10.30 34.24
CA ALA A 138 -13.16 -11.53 35.02
C ALA A 138 -13.53 -11.24 36.50
N PRO A 139 -14.55 -11.91 37.07
CA PRO A 139 -14.93 -11.70 38.46
C PRO A 139 -13.76 -12.05 39.37
N ALA A 140 -13.58 -11.28 40.44
CA ALA A 140 -12.60 -11.60 41.47
C ALA A 140 -12.84 -13.04 41.97
N PRO A 141 -11.77 -13.84 42.18
CA PRO A 141 -11.92 -15.18 42.71
C PRO A 141 -12.72 -15.10 44.02
N SER A 142 -13.83 -15.84 44.09
CA SER A 142 -14.61 -15.97 45.31
C SER A 142 -13.83 -16.88 46.27
N ASP A 143 -13.33 -16.29 47.35
CA ASP A 143 -12.78 -17.02 48.50
C ASP A 143 -13.85 -17.86 49.22
#